data_AF-A0A1Y4IG81-F1
#
_entry.id   AF-A0A1Y4IG81-F1
#
_cell.length_a   1.000
_cell.length_b   1.000
_cell.length_c   1.000
_cell.angle_alpha   90.00
_cell.angle_beta   90.00
_cell.angle_gamma   90.00
#
_symmetry.space_group_name_H-M   'P 1'
#
loop_
_entity.id
_entity.type
_entity.pdbx_description
1 polymer ?
#
loop_
_entity_poly.entity_id
_entity_poly.type
_entity_poly.pdbx_seq_one_letter_code
_entity_poly.pdbx_strand_id
1 'polypeptide(L)'
;MANCLPFNAIEHDRVYKAEDWAWYFATFIANGVFPKPSDGLQVIAYSGMEIKVNAGYAFINGYAFRNPASASITLDTAEGALNRIDRVIVRWDLTQRDMYLAVLKGTPSAQPAAVSLTRNTEIWELALADIYVGKGVTSIKTQNITDRRFNSALCGIVTGTVEEIDASVLTKQFDDFFSTYSQAVLDEFSVYKQSMEAYLTEIGGIYDSYVSKTESLFNQYKSHFEERYTEFESTLSQWDDELLAAYTQFMANMATFQTEAESQFNTWFESIKDKLGEDAAGQLALEIEELTESVEELRQQVQTGNAAMQEALDGLDARLTAVENGWGINYNHDAVLGLCYMGAAWMSQYYERTVETAVLGVGYIGNSYLANTF
;
A
#
# COMPACT_ATOMS: atom_id res chain seq x y z
N MET A 1 18.70 68.32 -17.81
CA MET A 1 19.73 67.27 -17.86
C MET A 1 20.35 67.29 -19.24
N ALA A 2 21.65 66.97 -19.35
CA ALA A 2 22.30 66.76 -20.63
C ALA A 2 21.77 65.47 -21.25
N ASN A 3 21.31 65.52 -22.50
CA ASN A 3 20.77 64.35 -23.21
C ASN A 3 21.87 63.40 -23.72
N CYS A 4 23.15 63.79 -23.60
CA CYS A 4 24.29 63.00 -24.03
C CYS A 4 25.55 63.34 -23.20
N LEU A 5 26.21 62.30 -22.66
CA LEU A 5 27.47 62.42 -21.91
C LEU A 5 28.27 61.10 -21.88
N PRO A 6 29.61 61.13 -21.71
CA PRO A 6 30.48 62.31 -21.70
C PRO A 6 31.06 62.66 -23.09
N PHE A 7 31.13 63.95 -23.41
CA PHE A 7 31.86 64.52 -24.56
C PHE A 7 32.85 65.58 -24.07
N ASN A 8 33.95 65.76 -24.81
CA ASN A 8 34.91 66.84 -24.56
C ASN A 8 34.25 68.21 -24.79
N ALA A 9 34.52 69.16 -23.90
CA ALA A 9 34.13 70.54 -24.11
C ALA A 9 35.00 71.18 -25.21
N ILE A 10 34.37 71.96 -26.09
CA ILE A 10 35.05 72.83 -27.06
C ILE A 10 34.72 74.26 -26.64
N GLU A 11 35.74 75.08 -26.36
CA GLU A 11 35.54 76.46 -25.88
C GLU A 11 34.66 76.58 -24.62
N HIS A 12 34.68 75.58 -23.74
CA HIS A 12 33.88 75.52 -22.50
C HIS A 12 32.35 75.45 -22.71
N ASP A 13 31.87 75.01 -23.88
CA ASP A 13 30.44 74.87 -24.19
C ASP A 13 29.69 73.79 -23.38
N ARG A 14 30.41 72.74 -22.93
CA ARG A 14 29.83 71.62 -22.15
C ARG A 14 30.14 71.75 -20.66
N VAL A 15 29.06 71.83 -19.87
CA VAL A 15 29.09 71.74 -18.41
C VAL A 15 28.09 70.67 -17.98
N TYR A 16 28.55 69.66 -17.24
CA TYR A 16 27.70 68.60 -16.70
C TYR A 16 27.38 68.88 -15.24
N LYS A 17 26.12 68.67 -14.85
CA LYS A 17 25.71 68.77 -13.46
C LYS A 17 25.91 67.44 -12.74
N ALA A 18 25.90 67.47 -11.41
CA ALA A 18 25.97 66.25 -10.60
C ALA A 18 24.80 65.30 -10.91
N GLU A 19 23.63 65.85 -11.22
CA GLU A 19 22.44 65.08 -11.60
C GLU A 19 22.61 64.35 -12.94
N ASP A 20 23.36 64.91 -13.89
CA ASP A 20 23.64 64.27 -15.18
C ASP A 20 24.51 63.02 -14.99
N TRP A 21 25.51 63.12 -14.10
CA TRP A 21 26.34 61.98 -13.71
C TRP A 21 25.59 60.96 -12.87
N ALA A 22 24.76 61.40 -11.91
CA ALA A 22 23.94 60.51 -11.12
C ALA A 22 22.97 59.72 -12.00
N TRP A 23 22.29 60.38 -12.95
CA TRP A 23 21.46 59.70 -13.94
C TRP A 23 22.27 58.65 -14.71
N TYR A 24 23.45 59.00 -15.21
CA TYR A 24 24.30 58.06 -15.94
C TYR A 24 24.68 56.84 -15.09
N PHE A 25 25.16 57.04 -13.86
CA PHE A 25 25.51 55.92 -12.98
C PHE A 25 24.32 55.06 -12.56
N ALA A 26 23.14 55.67 -12.39
CA ALA A 26 21.92 54.95 -12.06
C ALA A 26 21.44 54.02 -13.20
N THR A 27 21.93 54.18 -14.43
CA THR A 27 21.60 53.25 -15.53
C THR A 27 22.23 51.87 -15.34
N PHE A 28 23.40 51.78 -14.71
CA PHE A 28 24.16 50.53 -14.56
C PHE A 28 24.51 50.15 -13.11
N ILE A 29 24.04 50.89 -12.10
CA ILE A 29 24.21 50.55 -10.68
C ILE A 29 22.89 50.74 -9.93
N ALA A 30 22.36 49.64 -9.38
CA ALA A 30 21.13 49.66 -8.60
C ALA A 30 21.32 50.22 -7.17
N ASN A 31 20.22 50.63 -6.54
CA ASN A 31 20.21 51.09 -5.15
C ASN A 31 20.53 49.95 -4.19
N GLY A 32 21.41 50.18 -3.22
CA GLY A 32 21.73 49.20 -2.19
C GLY A 32 23.05 49.45 -1.47
N VAL A 33 23.47 48.46 -0.69
CA VAL A 33 24.79 48.42 -0.05
C VAL A 33 25.73 47.52 -0.86
N PHE A 34 27.00 47.90 -0.98
CA PHE A 34 27.96 47.07 -1.71
C PHE A 34 28.25 45.77 -0.95
N PRO A 35 28.27 44.61 -1.63
CA PRO A 35 28.44 43.30 -0.98
C PRO A 35 29.87 43.01 -0.52
N LYS A 36 30.84 43.85 -0.92
CA LYS A 36 32.26 43.69 -0.56
C LYS A 36 32.77 44.95 0.15
N PRO A 37 33.39 44.83 1.34
CA PRO A 37 33.47 43.60 2.15
C PRO A 37 32.08 43.18 2.67
N SER A 38 31.90 41.92 3.08
CA SER A 38 30.58 41.37 3.46
C SER A 38 29.98 42.02 4.71
N ASP A 39 30.82 42.60 5.56
CA ASP A 39 30.47 43.40 6.73
C ASP A 39 30.35 44.90 6.41
N GLY A 40 30.36 45.29 5.13
CA GLY A 40 30.22 46.65 4.66
C GLY A 40 28.94 47.31 5.17
N LEU A 41 29.06 48.42 5.90
CA LEU A 41 27.94 49.12 6.55
C LEU A 41 27.12 48.24 7.51
N GLN A 42 27.69 47.15 8.01
CA GLN A 42 27.03 46.33 9.03
C GLN A 42 26.88 47.12 10.34
N VAL A 43 25.72 47.01 10.97
CA VAL A 43 25.46 47.57 12.29
C VAL A 43 25.81 46.53 13.35
N ILE A 44 26.67 46.90 14.30
CA ILE A 44 27.13 46.05 15.40
C ILE A 44 26.89 46.75 16.75
N ALA A 45 26.64 45.95 17.79
CA ALA A 45 26.55 46.45 19.15
C ALA A 45 27.94 46.87 19.65
N TYR A 46 28.02 47.94 20.44
CA TYR A 46 29.29 48.41 21.00
C TYR A 46 29.27 48.51 22.53
N SER A 47 28.87 49.65 23.09
CA SER A 47 28.91 49.88 24.54
C SER A 47 27.71 50.69 25.00
N GLY A 48 27.02 50.21 26.03
CA GLY A 48 25.78 50.85 26.49
C GLY A 48 24.78 51.01 25.35
N MET A 49 24.23 52.22 25.20
CA MET A 49 23.29 52.59 24.13
C MET A 49 23.99 53.00 22.83
N GLU A 50 25.29 52.77 22.69
CA GLU A 50 26.07 53.07 21.49
C GLU A 50 26.20 51.83 20.59
N ILE A 51 25.92 52.02 19.30
CA ILE A 51 26.15 51.06 18.22
C ILE A 51 27.27 51.56 17.31
N LYS A 52 27.84 50.67 16.49
CA LYS A 52 28.76 51.04 15.43
C LYS A 52 28.26 50.57 14.08
N VAL A 53 28.45 51.40 13.06
CA VAL A 53 28.25 51.04 11.66
C VAL A 53 29.63 50.89 11.03
N ASN A 54 29.94 49.69 10.54
CA ASN A 54 31.24 49.40 9.95
C ASN A 54 31.53 50.25 8.71
N ALA A 55 32.81 50.32 8.32
CA ALA A 55 33.21 50.95 7.07
C ALA A 55 32.52 50.24 5.88
N GLY A 56 32.18 50.99 4.83
CA GLY A 56 31.52 50.43 3.67
C GLY A 56 30.96 51.48 2.73
N TYR A 57 30.22 51.02 1.73
CA TYR A 57 29.70 51.85 0.66
C TYR A 57 28.22 51.56 0.42
N ALA A 58 27.45 52.58 0.10
CA ALA A 58 26.09 52.45 -0.40
C ALA A 58 25.92 53.25 -1.67
N PHE A 59 24.95 52.87 -2.48
CA PHE A 59 24.60 53.53 -3.72
C PHE A 59 23.10 53.82 -3.72
N ILE A 60 22.72 55.07 -3.99
CA ILE A 60 21.32 55.50 -4.03
C ILE A 60 21.14 56.49 -5.18
N ASN A 61 20.28 56.16 -6.14
CA ASN A 61 19.84 57.01 -7.24
C ASN A 61 21.00 57.67 -8.01
N GLY A 62 22.11 56.95 -8.22
CA GLY A 62 23.29 57.50 -8.91
C GLY A 62 24.34 58.15 -8.00
N TYR A 63 24.05 58.28 -6.71
CA TYR A 63 24.95 58.88 -5.72
C TYR A 63 25.60 57.82 -4.86
N ALA A 64 26.91 57.98 -4.63
CA ALA A 64 27.70 57.07 -3.82
C ALA A 64 27.88 57.64 -2.40
N PHE A 65 27.57 56.81 -1.41
CA PHE A 65 27.90 57.03 -0.02
C PHE A 65 29.11 56.18 0.37
N ARG A 66 30.04 56.79 1.11
CA ARG A 66 31.21 56.10 1.66
C ARG A 66 31.32 56.38 3.15
N ASN A 67 31.31 55.32 3.95
CA ASN A 67 31.72 55.35 5.33
C ASN A 67 33.17 54.83 5.44
N PRO A 68 34.18 55.70 5.63
CA PRO A 68 35.58 55.30 5.54
C PRO A 68 36.08 54.50 6.76
N ALA A 69 35.43 54.66 7.91
CA ALA A 69 35.78 53.99 9.17
C ALA A 69 34.50 53.63 9.93
N SER A 70 34.62 52.80 10.97
CA SER A 70 33.44 52.47 11.78
C SER A 70 32.90 53.72 12.49
N ALA A 71 31.66 54.08 12.22
CA ALA A 71 31.01 55.26 12.79
C ALA A 71 30.19 54.85 14.01
N SER A 72 30.45 55.48 15.15
CA SER A 72 29.62 55.28 16.35
C SER A 72 28.35 56.12 16.29
N ILE A 73 27.23 55.53 16.68
CA ILE A 73 25.95 56.22 16.80
C ILE A 73 25.40 55.93 18.20
N THR A 74 25.15 56.98 18.97
CA THR A 74 24.49 56.86 20.27
C THR A 74 22.99 56.90 20.07
N LEU A 75 22.30 55.85 20.53
CA LEU A 75 20.84 55.82 20.56
C LEU A 75 20.33 56.60 21.75
N ASP A 76 19.14 57.17 21.60
CA ASP A 76 18.42 57.78 22.71
C ASP A 76 18.19 56.76 23.84
N THR A 77 18.17 57.26 25.08
CA THR A 77 17.90 56.40 26.24
C THR A 77 16.54 55.69 26.08
N ALA A 78 16.47 54.45 26.55
CA ALA A 78 15.23 53.67 26.54
C ALA A 78 14.20 54.30 27.48
N GLU A 79 12.92 54.33 27.09
CA GLU A 79 11.87 54.70 28.05
C GLU A 79 11.66 53.57 29.08
N GLY A 80 11.25 53.93 30.30
CA GLY A 80 11.06 52.96 31.38
C GLY A 80 9.83 52.05 31.25
N ALA A 81 8.86 52.42 30.40
CA ALA A 81 7.54 51.79 30.39
C ALA A 81 7.26 50.88 29.18
N LEU A 82 7.79 51.20 27.99
CA LEU A 82 7.42 50.57 26.71
C LEU A 82 8.66 50.25 25.88
N ASN A 83 8.49 49.38 24.87
CA ASN A 83 9.55 48.99 23.94
C ASN A 83 9.45 49.83 22.65
N ARG A 84 10.54 49.95 21.89
CA ARG A 84 10.53 50.54 20.55
C ARG A 84 11.52 49.85 19.61
N ILE A 85 11.37 50.07 18.31
CA ILE A 85 12.34 49.64 17.30
C ILE A 85 12.88 50.89 16.59
N ASP A 86 14.17 51.13 16.78
CA ASP A 86 14.90 52.20 16.10
C ASP A 86 15.55 51.64 14.84
N ARG A 87 15.48 52.34 13.71
CA ARG A 87 16.02 51.86 12.43
C ARG A 87 17.21 52.68 12.00
N VAL A 88 18.34 52.02 11.77
CA VAL A 88 19.56 52.65 11.24
C VAL A 88 19.47 52.66 9.72
N ILE A 89 19.68 53.83 9.12
CA ILE A 89 19.55 54.05 7.69
C ILE A 89 20.78 54.74 7.10
N VAL A 90 20.96 54.56 5.79
CA VAL A 90 21.66 55.54 4.95
C VAL A 90 20.58 56.40 4.30
N ARG A 91 20.64 57.71 4.51
CA ARG A 91 19.73 58.68 3.89
C ARG A 91 20.46 59.43 2.79
N TRP A 92 19.89 59.42 1.59
CA TRP A 92 20.20 60.38 0.54
C TRP A 92 19.23 61.55 0.66
N ASP A 93 19.77 62.76 0.84
CA ASP A 93 18.99 63.99 1.00
C ASP A 93 19.46 65.02 -0.03
N LEU A 94 18.64 65.23 -1.05
CA LEU A 94 18.94 66.14 -2.14
C LEU A 94 18.94 67.61 -1.67
N THR A 95 18.12 67.94 -0.66
CA THR A 95 18.01 69.31 -0.14
C THR A 95 19.26 69.71 0.63
N GLN A 96 19.81 68.79 1.42
CA GLN A 96 21.08 68.97 2.14
C GLN A 96 22.30 68.74 1.25
N ARG A 97 22.10 68.12 0.06
CA ARG A 97 23.16 67.70 -0.86
C ARG A 97 24.16 66.76 -0.20
N ASP A 98 23.64 65.85 0.64
CA ASP A 98 24.47 64.95 1.44
C ASP A 98 23.88 63.54 1.51
N MET A 99 24.76 62.57 1.80
CA MET A 99 24.39 61.22 2.16
C MET A 99 25.00 60.87 3.51
N TYR A 100 24.16 60.52 4.47
CA TYR A 100 24.61 60.31 5.85
C TYR A 100 23.89 59.16 6.54
N LEU A 101 24.51 58.65 7.61
CA LEU A 101 23.91 57.69 8.51
C LEU A 101 22.95 58.39 9.45
N ALA A 102 21.74 57.86 9.60
CA ALA A 102 20.75 58.38 10.52
C ALA A 102 20.02 57.26 11.25
N VAL A 103 19.37 57.62 12.36
CA VAL A 103 18.50 56.71 13.10
C VAL A 103 17.08 57.24 13.06
N LEU A 104 16.17 56.44 12.51
CA LEU A 104 14.75 56.67 12.63
C LEU A 104 14.27 56.10 13.96
N LYS A 105 14.02 56.98 14.92
CA LYS A 105 13.54 56.58 16.25
C LYS A 105 12.12 56.03 16.17
N GLY A 106 11.91 54.84 16.71
CA GLY A 106 10.60 54.22 16.79
C GLY A 106 9.69 54.86 17.83
N THR A 107 8.38 54.74 17.62
CA THR A 107 7.39 55.14 18.63
C THR A 107 7.25 54.07 19.70
N PRO A 108 7.30 54.40 21.00
CA PRO A 108 7.16 53.42 22.08
C PRO A 108 5.79 52.74 22.07
N SER A 109 5.76 51.41 22.12
CA SER A 109 4.54 50.59 22.02
C SER A 109 4.71 49.25 22.73
N ALA A 110 3.59 48.64 23.14
CA ALA A 110 3.56 47.25 23.60
C ALA A 110 3.88 46.26 22.47
N GLN A 111 3.58 46.64 21.23
CA GLN A 111 3.91 45.94 19.99
C GLN A 111 4.70 46.91 19.10
N PRO A 112 6.03 47.02 19.31
CA PRO A 112 6.83 48.00 18.59
C PRO A 112 6.99 47.61 17.12
N ALA A 113 6.83 48.58 16.23
CA ALA A 113 7.02 48.43 14.79
C ALA A 113 8.15 49.37 14.33
N ALA A 114 8.94 48.91 13.36
CA ALA A 114 10.00 49.72 12.77
C ALA A 114 9.40 50.87 11.94
N VAL A 115 10.03 52.05 12.00
CA VAL A 115 9.62 53.23 11.24
C VAL A 115 9.71 52.96 9.73
N SER A 116 8.67 53.34 8.98
CA SER A 116 8.66 53.25 7.52
C SER A 116 9.72 54.15 6.90
N LEU A 117 10.37 53.68 5.84
CA LEU A 117 11.36 54.45 5.10
C LEU A 117 10.70 55.60 4.33
N THR A 118 11.36 56.75 4.29
CA THR A 118 11.02 57.87 3.43
C THR A 118 11.68 57.67 2.06
N ARG A 119 10.87 57.51 1.02
CA ARG A 119 11.31 57.33 -0.36
C ARG A 119 10.47 58.19 -1.29
N ASN A 120 10.99 59.36 -1.64
CA ASN A 120 10.38 60.33 -2.54
C ASN A 120 11.47 60.95 -3.44
N THR A 121 11.14 62.03 -4.14
CA THR A 121 12.05 62.69 -5.10
C THR A 121 13.21 63.45 -4.45
N GLU A 122 13.12 63.77 -3.16
CA GLU A 122 14.09 64.59 -2.44
C GLU A 122 14.85 63.79 -1.37
N ILE A 123 14.22 62.76 -0.80
CA ILE A 123 14.76 61.90 0.23
C ILE A 123 14.59 60.45 -0.18
N TRP A 124 15.67 59.68 -0.09
CA TRP A 124 15.63 58.23 -0.29
C TRP A 124 16.45 57.51 0.77
N GLU A 125 15.86 56.48 1.36
CA GLU A 125 16.45 55.79 2.51
C GLU A 125 16.62 54.29 2.26
N LEU A 126 17.75 53.75 2.74
CA LEU A 126 18.05 52.32 2.80
C LEU A 126 18.17 51.88 4.26
N ALA A 127 17.46 50.82 4.66
CA ALA A 127 17.53 50.30 6.03
C ALA A 127 18.73 49.35 6.22
N LEU A 128 19.71 49.75 7.03
CA LEU A 128 20.84 48.89 7.36
C LEU A 128 20.45 47.84 8.41
N ALA A 129 19.81 48.26 9.50
CA ALA A 129 19.38 47.36 10.56
C ALA A 129 18.20 47.93 11.37
N ASP A 130 17.43 47.02 11.97
CA ASP A 130 16.42 47.34 12.98
C ASP A 130 16.98 47.02 14.37
N ILE A 131 16.87 47.94 15.31
CA ILE A 131 17.39 47.83 16.68
C ILE A 131 16.21 47.78 17.65
N TYR A 132 16.08 46.67 18.34
CA TYR A 132 15.10 46.51 19.41
C TYR A 132 15.60 47.16 20.70
N VAL A 133 14.94 48.23 21.11
CA VAL A 133 15.17 48.92 22.38
C VAL A 133 14.09 48.51 23.37
N GLY A 134 14.43 47.61 24.29
CA GLY A 134 13.51 47.16 25.33
C GLY A 134 13.27 48.22 26.41
N LYS A 135 12.18 48.10 27.16
CA LYS A 135 11.89 48.98 28.30
C LYS A 135 13.04 49.01 29.31
N GLY A 136 13.51 50.21 29.67
CA GLY A 136 14.54 50.43 30.68
C GLY A 136 15.92 49.83 30.38
N VAL A 137 16.21 49.42 29.14
CA VAL A 137 17.54 48.89 28.81
C VAL A 137 18.60 49.99 28.84
N THR A 138 19.76 49.66 29.38
CA THR A 138 20.94 50.56 29.42
C THR A 138 22.02 50.13 28.43
N SER A 139 21.84 48.99 27.76
CA SER A 139 22.77 48.48 26.75
C SER A 139 22.09 47.71 25.63
N ILE A 140 22.55 47.90 24.40
CA ILE A 140 22.17 47.10 23.23
C ILE A 140 23.14 45.94 23.03
N LYS A 141 22.61 44.74 22.84
CA LYS A 141 23.39 43.53 22.51
C LYS A 141 23.20 43.16 21.04
N THR A 142 24.10 42.37 20.48
CA THR A 142 24.01 41.91 19.08
C THR A 142 22.67 41.25 18.75
N GLN A 143 22.09 40.49 19.68
CA GLN A 143 20.77 39.85 19.53
C GLN A 143 19.61 40.85 19.35
N ASN A 144 19.79 42.12 19.74
CA ASN A 144 18.79 43.16 19.58
C ASN A 144 18.86 43.82 18.20
N ILE A 145 19.86 43.48 17.38
CA ILE A 145 20.09 44.08 16.06
C ILE A 145 19.69 43.06 14.99
N THR A 146 18.70 43.43 14.18
CA THR A 146 18.29 42.66 13.00
C THR A 146 18.85 43.30 11.74
N ASP A 147 19.75 42.61 11.05
CA ASP A 147 20.33 43.09 9.80
C ASP A 147 19.27 43.11 8.68
N ARG A 148 19.16 44.25 7.98
CA ARG A 148 18.21 44.47 6.89
C ARG A 148 18.89 44.73 5.54
N ARG A 149 20.22 44.72 5.47
CA ARG A 149 21.00 44.99 4.24
C ARG A 149 20.61 44.04 3.10
N PHE A 150 20.38 42.76 3.41
CA PHE A 150 20.01 41.74 2.42
C PHE A 150 18.52 41.73 2.05
N ASN A 151 17.70 42.56 2.68
CA ASN A 151 16.28 42.67 2.33
C ASN A 151 16.12 43.64 1.14
N SER A 152 15.80 43.11 -0.04
CA SER A 152 15.66 43.89 -1.28
C SER A 152 14.56 44.96 -1.23
N ALA A 153 13.52 44.79 -0.39
CA ALA A 153 12.47 45.79 -0.24
C ALA A 153 12.94 46.99 0.61
N LEU A 154 13.85 46.79 1.55
CA LEU A 154 14.26 47.81 2.54
C LEU A 154 15.64 48.43 2.25
N CYS A 155 16.61 47.64 1.78
CA CYS A 155 17.94 48.11 1.43
C CYS A 155 18.40 47.51 0.12
N GLY A 156 18.58 46.19 0.08
CA GLY A 156 19.12 45.50 -1.07
C GLY A 156 20.64 45.63 -1.19
N ILE A 157 21.18 44.76 -2.02
CA ILE A 157 22.60 44.73 -2.38
C ILE A 157 22.76 45.39 -3.75
N VAL A 158 23.79 46.21 -3.91
CA VAL A 158 24.12 46.81 -5.21
C VAL A 158 24.38 45.71 -6.23
N THR A 159 23.63 45.72 -7.31
CA THR A 159 23.86 44.93 -8.52
C THR A 159 24.31 45.85 -9.66
N GLY A 160 25.23 45.38 -10.49
CA GLY A 160 25.56 46.06 -11.74
C GLY A 160 24.46 45.79 -12.77
N THR A 161 23.75 46.81 -13.22
CA THR A 161 22.76 46.77 -14.31
C THR A 161 23.39 47.10 -15.66
N VAL A 162 24.65 46.68 -15.91
CA VAL A 162 25.08 46.53 -17.31
C VAL A 162 24.28 45.34 -17.82
N GLU A 163 23.25 45.63 -18.60
CA GLU A 163 22.51 44.63 -19.39
C GLU A 163 23.52 43.85 -20.23
N GLU A 164 24.00 42.74 -19.66
CA GLU A 164 24.40 41.59 -20.41
C GLU A 164 23.24 41.27 -21.34
N ILE A 165 23.46 41.49 -22.64
CA ILE A 165 22.85 40.86 -23.82
C ILE A 165 21.34 40.63 -23.67
N ASP A 166 20.53 41.33 -24.48
CA ASP A 166 19.10 41.07 -24.69
C ASP A 166 18.75 39.58 -24.55
N ALA A 167 18.37 39.23 -23.32
CA ALA A 167 18.16 37.85 -22.95
C ALA A 167 16.91 37.32 -23.61
N SER A 168 16.03 38.16 -24.20
CA SER A 168 14.81 37.68 -24.84
C SER A 168 15.06 36.65 -25.94
N VAL A 169 16.23 36.66 -26.59
CA VAL A 169 16.62 35.64 -27.57
C VAL A 169 17.19 34.38 -26.89
N LEU A 170 17.97 34.52 -25.83
CA LEU A 170 18.56 33.40 -25.08
C LEU A 170 17.56 32.71 -24.14
N THR A 171 16.71 33.44 -23.41
CA THR A 171 15.57 32.89 -22.67
C THR A 171 14.54 32.31 -23.63
N LYS A 172 14.24 32.92 -24.78
CA LYS A 172 13.37 32.24 -25.75
C LYS A 172 13.98 30.95 -26.29
N GLN A 173 15.28 30.94 -26.63
CA GLN A 173 15.95 29.71 -27.06
C GLN A 173 16.05 28.66 -25.94
N PHE A 174 16.25 29.09 -24.69
CA PHE A 174 16.32 28.22 -23.52
C PHE A 174 14.93 27.70 -23.12
N ASP A 175 13.90 28.54 -23.19
CA ASP A 175 12.50 28.19 -22.91
C ASP A 175 11.94 27.30 -24.02
N ASP A 176 12.23 27.58 -25.30
CA ASP A 176 11.87 26.71 -26.43
C ASP A 176 12.61 25.37 -26.33
N PHE A 177 13.90 25.37 -25.97
CA PHE A 177 14.68 24.15 -25.73
C PHE A 177 14.13 23.36 -24.52
N PHE A 178 13.85 24.03 -23.41
CA PHE A 178 13.32 23.42 -22.20
C PHE A 178 11.91 22.88 -22.43
N SER A 179 11.06 23.60 -23.16
CA SER A 179 9.72 23.17 -23.56
C SER A 179 9.78 21.95 -24.50
N THR A 180 10.66 21.99 -25.51
CA THR A 180 10.85 20.87 -26.45
C THR A 180 11.37 19.63 -25.74
N TYR A 181 12.39 19.79 -24.89
CA TYR A 181 12.97 18.70 -24.12
C TYR A 181 11.98 18.16 -23.09
N SER A 182 11.27 19.05 -22.38
CA SER A 182 10.22 18.65 -21.43
C SER A 182 9.09 17.91 -22.13
N GLN A 183 8.66 18.33 -23.32
CA GLN A 183 7.63 17.63 -24.08
C GLN A 183 8.12 16.26 -24.56
N ALA A 184 9.35 16.17 -25.08
CA ALA A 184 9.93 14.89 -25.48
C ALA A 184 10.03 13.91 -24.30
N VAL A 185 10.45 14.39 -23.13
CA VAL A 185 10.49 13.60 -21.89
C VAL A 185 9.07 13.18 -21.48
N LEU A 186 8.09 14.08 -21.52
CA LEU A 186 6.69 13.75 -21.21
C LEU A 186 6.09 12.73 -22.20
N ASP A 187 6.44 12.82 -23.49
CA ASP A 187 6.01 11.88 -24.51
C ASP A 187 6.64 10.49 -24.28
N GLU A 188 7.93 10.42 -23.96
CA GLU A 188 8.60 9.17 -23.57
C GLU A 188 7.98 8.57 -22.30
N PHE A 189 7.71 9.38 -21.27
CA PHE A 189 7.02 8.93 -20.06
C PHE A 189 5.59 8.46 -20.35
N SER A 190 4.89 9.10 -21.29
CA SER A 190 3.55 8.70 -21.73
C SER A 190 3.57 7.34 -22.43
N VAL A 191 4.52 7.12 -23.33
CA VAL A 191 4.73 5.81 -23.99
C VAL A 191 5.08 4.74 -22.97
N TYR A 192 5.98 5.05 -22.02
CA TYR A 192 6.34 4.14 -20.94
C TYR A 192 5.10 3.77 -20.10
N LYS A 193 4.30 4.76 -19.70
CA LYS A 193 3.07 4.54 -18.92
C LYS A 193 2.06 3.68 -19.69
N GLN A 194 1.83 3.95 -20.97
CA GLN A 194 0.95 3.14 -21.82
C GLN A 194 1.45 1.70 -21.92
N SER A 195 2.77 1.49 -22.06
CA SER A 195 3.34 0.14 -22.06
C SER A 195 3.11 -0.59 -20.74
N MET A 196 3.27 0.10 -19.60
CA MET A 196 2.99 -0.47 -18.28
C MET A 196 1.50 -0.82 -18.10
N GLU A 197 0.59 0.04 -18.56
CA GLU A 197 -0.86 -0.22 -18.52
C GLU A 197 -1.23 -1.43 -19.39
N ALA A 198 -0.59 -1.58 -20.56
CA ALA A 198 -0.76 -2.77 -21.40
C ALA A 198 -0.25 -4.04 -20.70
N TYR A 199 0.94 -4.01 -20.08
CA TYR A 199 1.47 -5.14 -19.30
C TYR A 199 0.55 -5.52 -18.12
N LEU A 200 0.00 -4.55 -17.39
CA LEU A 200 -0.94 -4.81 -16.30
C LEU A 200 -2.24 -5.44 -16.81
N THR A 201 -2.74 -4.99 -17.96
CA THR A 201 -3.93 -5.56 -18.61
C THR A 201 -3.70 -7.01 -19.04
N GLU A 202 -2.55 -7.31 -19.62
CA GLU A 202 -2.16 -8.67 -20.02
C GLU A 202 -2.07 -9.60 -18.80
N ILE A 203 -1.42 -9.16 -17.72
CA ILE A 203 -1.32 -9.94 -16.47
C ILE A 203 -2.72 -10.18 -15.87
N GLY A 204 -3.59 -9.16 -15.87
CA GLY A 204 -4.98 -9.30 -15.43
C GLY A 204 -5.73 -10.38 -16.23
N GLY A 205 -5.62 -10.37 -17.56
CA GLY A 205 -6.24 -11.38 -18.41
C GLY A 205 -5.69 -12.79 -18.19
N ILE A 206 -4.39 -12.93 -17.92
CA ILE A 206 -3.77 -14.22 -17.56
C ILE A 206 -4.35 -14.74 -16.24
N TYR A 207 -4.43 -13.88 -15.21
CA TYR A 207 -5.01 -14.24 -13.91
C TYR A 207 -6.47 -14.70 -14.05
N ASP A 208 -7.30 -13.96 -14.78
CA ASP A 208 -8.70 -14.33 -15.03
C ASP A 208 -8.82 -15.68 -15.74
N SER A 209 -7.94 -15.95 -16.71
CA SER A 209 -7.87 -17.25 -17.39
C SER A 209 -7.54 -18.40 -16.42
N TYR A 210 -6.60 -18.21 -15.49
CA TYR A 210 -6.28 -19.20 -14.47
C TYR A 210 -7.44 -19.44 -13.51
N VAL A 211 -8.12 -18.37 -13.06
CA VAL A 211 -9.30 -18.48 -12.19
C VAL A 211 -10.41 -19.26 -12.90
N SER A 212 -10.77 -18.90 -14.13
CA SER A 212 -11.81 -19.60 -14.90
C SER A 212 -11.49 -21.07 -15.15
N LYS A 213 -10.23 -21.41 -15.45
CA LYS A 213 -9.79 -22.80 -15.59
C LYS A 213 -9.94 -23.57 -14.28
N THR A 214 -9.55 -22.96 -13.16
CA THR A 214 -9.64 -23.58 -11.83
C THR A 214 -11.09 -23.80 -11.41
N GLU A 215 -11.96 -22.82 -11.61
CA GLU A 215 -13.40 -22.94 -11.34
C GLU A 215 -14.06 -24.01 -12.21
N SER A 216 -13.70 -24.07 -13.50
CA SER A 216 -14.20 -25.12 -14.40
C SER A 216 -13.77 -26.52 -13.93
N LEU A 217 -12.50 -26.68 -13.55
CA LEU A 217 -11.98 -27.94 -13.04
C LEU A 217 -12.68 -28.35 -11.74
N PHE A 218 -12.87 -27.40 -10.82
CA PHE A 218 -13.59 -27.63 -9.56
C PHE A 218 -15.04 -28.08 -9.80
N ASN A 219 -15.74 -27.42 -10.73
CA ASN A 219 -17.11 -27.79 -11.10
C ASN A 219 -17.18 -29.19 -11.73
N GLN A 220 -16.19 -29.56 -12.57
CA GLN A 220 -16.10 -30.92 -13.11
C GLN A 220 -15.90 -31.96 -12.01
N TYR A 221 -14.96 -31.72 -11.09
CA TYR A 221 -14.72 -32.63 -9.96
C TYR A 221 -15.96 -32.76 -9.07
N LYS A 222 -16.64 -31.66 -8.80
CA LYS A 222 -17.90 -31.66 -8.04
C LYS A 222 -18.96 -32.52 -8.72
N SER A 223 -19.17 -32.35 -10.04
CA SER A 223 -20.14 -33.14 -10.81
C SER A 223 -19.81 -34.63 -10.75
N HIS A 224 -18.55 -35.00 -10.98
CA HIS A 224 -18.12 -36.39 -10.92
C HIS A 224 -18.29 -37.01 -9.54
N PHE A 225 -18.05 -36.24 -8.48
CA PHE A 225 -18.27 -36.70 -7.11
C PHE A 225 -19.76 -36.92 -6.83
N GLU A 226 -20.63 -35.99 -7.21
CA GLU A 226 -22.08 -36.11 -7.05
C GLU A 226 -22.64 -37.30 -7.84
N GLU A 227 -22.18 -37.52 -9.07
CA GLU A 227 -22.53 -38.68 -9.89
C GLU A 227 -22.14 -40.00 -9.21
N ARG A 228 -20.87 -40.11 -8.76
CA ARG A 228 -20.39 -41.32 -8.08
C ARG A 228 -21.10 -41.57 -6.76
N TYR A 229 -21.39 -40.52 -5.99
CA TYR A 229 -22.13 -40.64 -4.75
C TYR A 229 -23.53 -41.19 -5.01
N THR A 230 -24.22 -40.66 -6.03
CA THR A 230 -25.55 -41.12 -6.44
C THR A 230 -25.53 -42.58 -6.91
N GLU A 231 -24.51 -42.97 -7.68
CA GLU A 231 -24.32 -44.35 -8.14
C GLU A 231 -24.06 -45.32 -6.98
N PHE A 232 -23.25 -44.91 -6.01
CA PHE A 232 -22.97 -45.68 -4.80
C PHE A 232 -24.21 -45.86 -3.93
N GLU A 233 -24.98 -44.79 -3.69
CA GLU A 233 -26.23 -44.84 -2.93
C GLU A 233 -27.25 -45.78 -3.60
N SER A 234 -27.38 -45.69 -4.92
CA SER A 234 -28.24 -46.59 -5.72
C SER A 234 -27.81 -48.06 -5.57
N THR A 235 -26.50 -48.33 -5.62
CA THR A 235 -25.95 -49.68 -5.47
C THR A 235 -26.24 -50.25 -4.08
N LEU A 236 -26.05 -49.46 -3.02
CA LEU A 236 -26.38 -49.88 -1.66
C LEU A 236 -27.87 -50.17 -1.48
N SER A 237 -28.74 -49.31 -2.03
CA SER A 237 -30.19 -49.54 -2.00
C SER A 237 -30.56 -50.85 -2.69
N GLN A 238 -29.95 -51.14 -3.84
CA GLN A 238 -30.19 -52.40 -4.55
C GLN A 238 -29.71 -53.61 -3.73
N TRP A 239 -28.56 -53.52 -3.07
CA TRP A 239 -28.08 -54.60 -2.20
C TRP A 239 -28.99 -54.84 -0.99
N ASP A 240 -29.57 -53.78 -0.41
CA ASP A 240 -30.55 -53.88 0.67
C ASP A 240 -31.80 -54.61 0.19
N ASP A 241 -32.32 -54.26 -0.99
CA ASP A 241 -33.47 -54.94 -1.61
C ASP A 241 -33.17 -56.42 -1.91
N GLU A 242 -31.98 -56.73 -2.47
CA GLU A 242 -31.53 -58.10 -2.74
C GLU A 242 -31.43 -58.94 -1.46
N LEU A 243 -30.84 -58.37 -0.40
CA LEU A 243 -30.67 -59.05 0.89
C LEU A 243 -32.00 -59.26 1.59
N LEU A 244 -32.90 -58.29 1.56
CA LEU A 244 -34.25 -58.41 2.11
C LEU A 244 -35.05 -59.49 1.38
N ALA A 245 -34.95 -59.55 0.04
CA ALA A 245 -35.61 -60.58 -0.76
C ALA A 245 -35.07 -61.98 -0.41
N ALA A 246 -33.75 -62.14 -0.34
CA ALA A 246 -33.10 -63.40 0.02
C ALA A 246 -33.52 -63.88 1.42
N TYR A 247 -33.52 -62.96 2.41
CA TYR A 247 -33.97 -63.28 3.76
C TYR A 247 -35.44 -63.68 3.81
N THR A 248 -36.30 -62.94 3.11
CA THR A 248 -37.74 -63.24 3.03
C THR A 248 -37.98 -64.63 2.43
N GLN A 249 -37.26 -64.96 1.36
CA GLN A 249 -37.36 -66.26 0.71
C GLN A 249 -36.83 -67.40 1.59
N PHE A 250 -35.72 -67.18 2.30
CA PHE A 250 -35.21 -68.13 3.29
C PHE A 250 -36.26 -68.43 4.38
N MET A 251 -36.87 -67.40 4.94
CA MET A 251 -37.91 -67.57 5.97
C MET A 251 -39.14 -68.32 5.44
N ALA A 252 -39.57 -68.04 4.22
CA ALA A 252 -40.66 -68.77 3.57
C ALA A 252 -40.32 -70.25 3.32
N ASN A 253 -39.11 -70.54 2.88
CA ASN A 253 -38.62 -71.91 2.70
C ASN A 253 -38.54 -72.65 4.03
N MET A 254 -38.06 -72.01 5.10
CA MET A 254 -38.00 -72.59 6.45
C MET A 254 -39.40 -72.93 6.99
N ALA A 255 -40.37 -72.04 6.79
CA ALA A 255 -41.77 -72.30 7.17
C ALA A 255 -42.37 -73.48 6.39
N THR A 256 -42.07 -73.56 5.08
CA THR A 256 -42.51 -74.66 4.22
C THR A 256 -41.90 -75.98 4.69
N PHE A 257 -40.58 -76.00 4.95
CA PHE A 257 -39.86 -77.14 5.49
C PHE A 257 -40.46 -77.62 6.81
N GLN A 258 -40.73 -76.71 7.75
CA GLN A 258 -41.35 -77.05 9.04
C GLN A 258 -42.73 -77.69 8.85
N THR A 259 -43.55 -77.10 7.99
CA THR A 259 -44.91 -77.60 7.70
C THR A 259 -44.86 -78.99 7.06
N GLU A 260 -43.96 -79.19 6.10
CA GLU A 260 -43.79 -80.46 5.40
C GLU A 260 -43.22 -81.54 6.32
N ALA A 261 -42.21 -81.22 7.14
CA ALA A 261 -41.66 -82.13 8.13
C ALA A 261 -42.71 -82.54 9.18
N GLU A 262 -43.55 -81.61 9.64
CA GLU A 262 -44.66 -81.92 10.56
C GLU A 262 -45.71 -82.83 9.89
N SER A 263 -46.06 -82.56 8.63
CA SER A 263 -46.98 -83.38 7.85
C SER A 263 -46.45 -84.81 7.62
N GLN A 264 -45.19 -84.95 7.21
CA GLN A 264 -44.53 -86.23 7.00
C GLN A 264 -44.40 -87.00 8.31
N PHE A 265 -43.99 -86.34 9.40
CA PHE A 265 -43.91 -86.96 10.72
C PHE A 265 -45.28 -87.46 11.19
N ASN A 266 -46.34 -86.66 11.07
CA ASN A 266 -47.68 -87.06 11.48
C ASN A 266 -48.20 -88.23 10.63
N THR A 267 -47.94 -88.22 9.32
CA THR A 267 -48.32 -89.30 8.41
C THR A 267 -47.60 -90.60 8.78
N TRP A 268 -46.29 -90.53 8.97
CA TRP A 268 -45.47 -91.65 9.45
C TRP A 268 -45.96 -92.17 10.81
N PHE A 269 -46.18 -91.27 11.77
CA PHE A 269 -46.61 -91.60 13.13
C PHE A 269 -47.96 -92.34 13.13
N GLU A 270 -48.95 -91.86 12.39
CA GLU A 270 -50.25 -92.54 12.26
C GLU A 270 -50.10 -93.91 11.56
N SER A 271 -49.20 -94.05 10.58
CA SER A 271 -48.96 -95.33 9.90
C SER A 271 -48.35 -96.42 10.80
N ILE A 272 -47.55 -96.04 11.80
CA ILE A 272 -46.91 -96.95 12.76
C ILE A 272 -47.81 -97.25 13.96
N LYS A 273 -48.63 -96.28 14.35
CA LYS A 273 -49.57 -96.40 15.47
C LYS A 273 -50.52 -97.60 15.35
N ASP A 274 -50.98 -97.93 14.14
CA ASP A 274 -51.81 -99.10 13.88
C ASP A 274 -51.01 -100.42 13.85
N LYS A 275 -49.69 -100.38 13.60
CA LYS A 275 -48.81 -101.56 13.51
C LYS A 275 -48.17 -101.96 14.85
N LEU A 276 -48.06 -101.03 15.81
CA LEU A 276 -47.56 -101.29 17.16
C LEU A 276 -48.47 -102.20 18.00
N GLY A 277 -49.65 -102.57 17.48
CA GLY A 277 -50.60 -103.46 18.14
C GLY A 277 -50.25 -104.95 18.08
N GLU A 278 -49.60 -105.48 17.01
CA GLU A 278 -49.64 -106.94 16.79
C GLU A 278 -48.36 -107.65 16.27
N ASP A 279 -47.30 -107.02 15.75
CA ASP A 279 -46.07 -107.79 15.41
C ASP A 279 -44.76 -106.96 15.42
N ALA A 280 -44.16 -106.85 16.61
CA ALA A 280 -43.33 -105.72 17.01
C ALA A 280 -41.79 -105.84 16.78
N ALA A 281 -41.29 -106.66 15.85
CA ALA A 281 -39.82 -106.79 15.71
C ALA A 281 -39.26 -106.82 14.28
N GLY A 282 -39.93 -107.45 13.32
CA GLY A 282 -39.45 -107.51 11.93
C GLY A 282 -39.66 -106.21 11.16
N GLN A 283 -40.76 -105.51 11.45
CA GLN A 283 -41.17 -104.29 10.75
C GLN A 283 -40.42 -103.04 11.24
N LEU A 284 -40.03 -103.03 12.52
CA LEU A 284 -39.17 -102.01 13.13
C LEU A 284 -37.78 -101.94 12.47
N ALA A 285 -37.23 -103.06 11.99
CA ALA A 285 -35.94 -103.05 11.31
C ALA A 285 -36.01 -102.38 9.93
N LEU A 286 -37.07 -102.64 9.15
CA LEU A 286 -37.30 -102.03 7.84
C LEU A 286 -37.64 -100.54 7.96
N GLU A 287 -38.44 -100.15 8.95
CA GLU A 287 -38.79 -98.74 9.17
C GLU A 287 -37.61 -97.92 9.72
N ILE A 288 -36.67 -98.52 10.47
CA ILE A 288 -35.41 -97.86 10.84
C ILE A 288 -34.54 -97.62 9.61
N GLU A 289 -34.51 -98.54 8.65
CA GLU A 289 -33.76 -98.38 7.40
C GLU A 289 -34.34 -97.25 6.54
N GLU A 290 -35.67 -97.20 6.40
CA GLU A 290 -36.40 -96.14 5.68
C GLU A 290 -36.29 -94.77 6.36
N LEU A 291 -36.36 -94.72 7.70
CA LEU A 291 -36.16 -93.49 8.48
C LEU A 291 -34.69 -93.02 8.39
N THR A 292 -33.74 -93.95 8.32
CA THR A 292 -32.32 -93.61 8.13
C THR A 292 -32.08 -93.03 6.74
N GLU A 293 -32.71 -93.57 5.69
CA GLU A 293 -32.68 -92.97 4.34
C GLU A 293 -33.33 -91.58 4.32
N SER A 294 -34.50 -91.42 4.95
CA SER A 294 -35.20 -90.14 5.02
C SER A 294 -34.38 -89.08 5.76
N VAL A 295 -33.72 -89.45 6.87
CA VAL A 295 -32.81 -88.57 7.62
C VAL A 295 -31.57 -88.23 6.81
N GLU A 296 -31.07 -89.14 5.97
CA GLU A 296 -29.92 -88.88 5.12
C GLU A 296 -30.27 -87.99 3.92
N GLU A 297 -31.46 -88.14 3.32
CA GLU A 297 -32.00 -87.19 2.33
C GLU A 297 -32.22 -85.80 2.94
N LEU A 298 -32.78 -85.72 4.14
CA LEU A 298 -32.91 -84.48 4.90
C LEU A 298 -31.55 -83.83 5.17
N ARG A 299 -30.53 -84.62 5.56
CA ARG A 299 -29.16 -84.12 5.72
C ARG A 299 -28.57 -83.63 4.40
N GLN A 300 -28.81 -84.32 3.29
CA GLN A 300 -28.36 -83.85 1.97
C GLN A 300 -29.05 -82.56 1.55
N GLN A 301 -30.36 -82.41 1.81
CA GLN A 301 -31.06 -81.14 1.52
C GLN A 301 -30.54 -79.99 2.38
N VAL A 302 -30.29 -80.22 3.67
CA VAL A 302 -29.67 -79.22 4.57
C VAL A 302 -28.25 -78.86 4.13
N GLN A 303 -27.45 -79.85 3.69
CA GLN A 303 -26.12 -79.59 3.16
C GLN A 303 -26.15 -78.79 1.86
N THR A 304 -27.08 -79.10 0.95
CA THR A 304 -27.24 -78.36 -0.31
C THR A 304 -27.73 -76.92 -0.05
N GLY A 305 -28.66 -76.73 0.89
CA GLY A 305 -29.12 -75.40 1.32
C GLY A 305 -28.02 -74.56 1.98
N ASN A 306 -27.19 -75.18 2.84
CA ASN A 306 -26.03 -74.51 3.43
C ASN A 306 -24.97 -74.17 2.39
N ALA A 307 -24.73 -75.03 1.40
CA ALA A 307 -23.78 -74.75 0.31
C ALA A 307 -24.24 -73.55 -0.54
N ALA A 308 -25.53 -73.47 -0.89
CA ALA A 308 -26.08 -72.33 -1.63
C ALA A 308 -26.00 -71.02 -0.83
N MET A 309 -26.24 -71.07 0.49
CA MET A 309 -26.07 -69.92 1.39
C MET A 309 -24.60 -69.48 1.50
N GLN A 310 -23.68 -70.44 1.58
CA GLN A 310 -22.24 -70.18 1.66
C GLN A 310 -21.72 -69.55 0.36
N GLU A 311 -22.18 -70.03 -0.80
CA GLU A 311 -21.82 -69.47 -2.11
C GLU A 311 -22.35 -68.03 -2.29
N ALA A 312 -23.54 -67.73 -1.76
CA ALA A 312 -24.07 -66.36 -1.73
C ALA A 312 -23.27 -65.43 -0.80
N LEU A 313 -22.82 -65.93 0.36
CA LEU A 313 -21.96 -65.20 1.30
C LEU A 313 -20.57 -64.95 0.71
N ASP A 314 -19.95 -65.96 0.11
CA ASP A 314 -18.65 -65.85 -0.55
C ASP A 314 -18.73 -64.90 -1.77
N GLY A 315 -19.86 -64.90 -2.49
CA GLY A 315 -20.15 -63.94 -3.55
C GLY A 315 -20.29 -62.50 -3.04
N LEU A 316 -20.90 -62.30 -1.88
CA LEU A 316 -20.96 -60.97 -1.23
C LEU A 316 -19.59 -60.49 -0.77
N ASP A 317 -18.78 -61.38 -0.17
CA ASP A 317 -17.43 -61.08 0.31
C ASP A 317 -16.48 -60.71 -0.84
N ALA A 318 -16.58 -61.43 -1.96
CA ALA A 318 -15.85 -61.11 -3.18
C ALA A 318 -16.28 -59.75 -3.78
N ARG A 319 -17.58 -59.41 -3.75
CA ARG A 319 -18.09 -58.09 -4.19
C ARG A 319 -17.60 -56.97 -3.27
N LEU A 320 -17.60 -57.19 -1.96
CA LEU A 320 -17.07 -56.24 -0.96
C LEU A 320 -15.57 -55.99 -1.20
N THR A 321 -14.79 -57.06 -1.36
CA THR A 321 -13.34 -57.00 -1.66
C THR A 321 -13.05 -56.31 -3.00
N ALA A 322 -13.89 -56.51 -4.02
CA ALA A 322 -13.75 -55.83 -5.31
C ALA A 322 -14.12 -54.34 -5.25
N VAL A 323 -15.05 -53.95 -4.38
CA VAL A 323 -15.35 -52.53 -4.12
C VAL A 323 -14.18 -51.86 -3.39
N GLU A 324 -13.60 -52.50 -2.37
CA GLU A 324 -12.43 -52.01 -1.65
C GLU A 324 -11.21 -51.83 -2.56
N ASN A 325 -10.98 -52.76 -3.49
CA ASN A 325 -9.80 -52.73 -4.38
C ASN A 325 -10.02 -52.00 -5.71
N GLY A 326 -11.26 -51.93 -6.22
CA GLY A 326 -11.59 -51.39 -7.55
C GLY A 326 -11.90 -49.89 -7.58
N TRP A 327 -12.19 -49.28 -6.43
CA TRP A 327 -12.53 -47.85 -6.35
C TRP A 327 -11.36 -46.95 -5.93
N GLY A 328 -10.21 -47.51 -5.57
CA GLY A 328 -9.00 -46.76 -5.20
C GLY A 328 -9.11 -45.96 -3.90
N ILE A 329 -10.19 -46.13 -3.13
CA ILE A 329 -10.42 -45.38 -1.88
C ILE A 329 -9.67 -46.07 -0.75
N ASN A 330 -8.44 -45.61 -0.51
CA ASN A 330 -7.80 -45.84 0.77
C ASN A 330 -8.46 -44.90 1.78
N TYR A 331 -9.37 -45.42 2.62
CA TYR A 331 -10.14 -44.63 3.60
C TYR A 331 -9.27 -43.74 4.51
N ASN A 332 -8.00 -44.09 4.73
CA ASN A 332 -7.07 -43.25 5.49
C ASN A 332 -6.51 -42.07 4.69
N HIS A 333 -6.44 -42.19 3.36
CA HIS A 333 -5.90 -41.19 2.44
C HIS A 333 -6.96 -40.16 2.03
N ASP A 334 -8.15 -40.62 1.63
CA ASP A 334 -9.23 -39.76 1.16
C ASP A 334 -9.93 -38.99 2.29
N ALA A 335 -9.98 -39.54 3.50
CA ALA A 335 -10.43 -38.79 4.68
C ALA A 335 -9.49 -37.63 5.04
N VAL A 336 -8.18 -37.80 4.82
CA VAL A 336 -7.16 -36.75 5.03
C VAL A 336 -7.28 -35.68 3.94
N LEU A 337 -7.47 -36.07 2.67
CA LEU A 337 -7.75 -35.12 1.60
C LEU A 337 -9.04 -34.32 1.86
N GLY A 338 -10.12 -34.98 2.28
CA GLY A 338 -11.38 -34.34 2.65
C GLY A 338 -11.22 -33.30 3.77
N LEU A 339 -10.45 -33.62 4.82
CA LEU A 339 -10.12 -32.68 5.90
C LEU A 339 -9.27 -31.50 5.40
N CYS A 340 -8.29 -31.73 4.53
CA CYS A 340 -7.47 -30.66 3.94
C CYS A 340 -8.28 -29.73 3.03
N TYR A 341 -9.22 -30.26 2.23
CA TYR A 341 -10.11 -29.44 1.39
C TYR A 341 -11.14 -28.66 2.23
N MET A 342 -11.70 -29.24 3.28
CA MET A 342 -12.57 -28.51 4.21
C MET A 342 -11.82 -27.40 4.95
N GLY A 343 -10.57 -27.64 5.36
CA GLY A 343 -9.71 -26.62 5.97
C GLY A 343 -9.40 -25.45 5.02
N ALA A 344 -9.11 -25.73 3.75
CA ALA A 344 -8.89 -24.71 2.73
C ALA A 344 -10.16 -23.90 2.41
N ALA A 345 -11.32 -24.55 2.34
CA ALA A 345 -12.61 -23.89 2.13
C ALA A 345 -13.03 -23.01 3.32
N TRP A 346 -12.77 -23.46 4.55
CA TRP A 346 -13.05 -22.67 5.75
C TRP A 346 -12.17 -21.41 5.83
N MET A 347 -10.89 -21.53 5.52
CA MET A 347 -9.95 -20.39 5.50
C MET A 347 -10.29 -19.35 4.41
N SER A 348 -10.83 -19.77 3.26
CA SER A 348 -11.21 -18.85 2.18
C SER A 348 -12.50 -18.07 2.44
N GLN A 349 -13.38 -18.58 3.32
CA GLN A 349 -14.64 -17.95 3.68
C GLN A 349 -14.55 -17.03 4.91
N TYR A 350 -13.63 -17.29 5.85
CA TYR A 350 -13.64 -16.64 7.17
C TYR A 350 -12.46 -15.69 7.48
N TYR A 351 -11.43 -15.60 6.63
CA TYR A 351 -10.28 -14.70 6.85
C TYR A 351 -10.02 -13.76 5.67
N GLU A 352 -9.55 -12.53 5.96
CA GLU A 352 -9.06 -11.59 4.95
C GLU A 352 -7.78 -12.13 4.28
N ARG A 353 -7.68 -11.99 2.95
CA ARG A 353 -6.56 -12.49 2.13
C ARG A 353 -5.25 -11.73 2.44
N THR A 354 -4.55 -12.17 3.47
CA THR A 354 -3.20 -11.72 3.85
C THR A 354 -2.13 -12.67 3.31
N VAL A 355 -0.87 -12.23 3.26
CA VAL A 355 0.28 -13.05 2.81
C VAL A 355 0.40 -14.34 3.65
N GLU A 356 0.13 -14.28 4.94
CA GLU A 356 0.18 -15.42 5.86
C GLU A 356 -0.93 -16.46 5.56
N THR A 357 -2.14 -16.00 5.25
CA THR A 357 -3.23 -16.89 4.82
C THR A 357 -2.98 -17.53 3.45
N ALA A 358 -2.27 -16.84 2.54
CA ALA A 358 -1.87 -17.41 1.25
C ALA A 358 -0.82 -18.51 1.40
N VAL A 359 0.16 -18.33 2.30
CA VAL A 359 1.18 -19.36 2.61
C VAL A 359 0.55 -20.59 3.25
N LEU A 360 -0.42 -20.42 4.14
CA LEU A 360 -1.19 -21.53 4.73
C LEU A 360 -2.03 -22.27 3.68
N GLY A 361 -2.68 -21.55 2.76
CA GLY A 361 -3.41 -22.15 1.64
C GLY A 361 -2.51 -22.99 0.72
N VAL A 362 -1.32 -22.49 0.38
CA VAL A 362 -0.31 -23.24 -0.38
C VAL A 362 0.20 -24.45 0.41
N GLY A 363 0.33 -24.35 1.74
CA GLY A 363 0.68 -25.49 2.61
C GLY A 363 -0.37 -26.60 2.59
N TYR A 364 -1.66 -26.26 2.63
CA TYR A 364 -2.74 -27.24 2.48
C TYR A 364 -2.74 -27.88 1.10
N ILE A 365 -2.61 -27.10 0.02
CA ILE A 365 -2.53 -27.62 -1.36
C ILE A 365 -1.29 -28.50 -1.55
N GLY A 366 -0.15 -28.12 -0.96
CA GLY A 366 1.09 -28.89 -1.01
C GLY A 366 0.99 -30.22 -0.26
N ASN A 367 0.31 -30.25 0.89
CA ASN A 367 0.02 -31.49 1.60
C ASN A 367 -0.98 -32.37 0.83
N SER A 368 -1.98 -31.79 0.16
CA SER A 368 -2.88 -32.53 -0.74
C SER A 368 -2.12 -33.15 -1.91
N TYR A 369 -1.15 -32.42 -2.49
CA TYR A 369 -0.31 -32.92 -3.58
C TYR A 369 0.62 -34.06 -3.10
N LEU A 370 1.28 -33.90 -1.95
CA LEU A 370 2.14 -34.94 -1.39
C LEU A 370 1.36 -36.21 -1.05
N ALA A 371 0.17 -36.07 -0.46
CA ALA A 371 -0.68 -37.21 -0.19
C ALA A 371 -1.09 -37.89 -1.51
N ASN A 372 -1.44 -37.15 -2.56
CA ASN A 372 -1.88 -37.74 -3.84
C ASN A 372 -0.71 -38.38 -4.66
N THR A 373 0.54 -38.18 -4.22
CA THR A 373 1.76 -38.62 -4.92
C THR A 373 2.53 -39.72 -4.18
N PHE A 374 2.26 -39.93 -2.88
CA PHE A 374 2.88 -40.95 -2.01
C PHE A 374 1.83 -41.67 -1.18
#